data_AF-A0A925VJX7-F1
#
_entry.id   AF-A0A925VJX7-F1
#
_cell.length_a   1.000
_cell.length_b   1.000
_cell.length_c   1.000
_cell.angle_alpha   90.00
_cell.angle_beta   90.00
_cell.angle_gamma   90.00
#
_symmetry.space_group_name_H-M   'P 1'
#
loop_
_entity.id
_entity.type
_entity.pdbx_description
1 polymer ?
#
loop_
_entity_poly.entity_id
_entity_poly.type
_entity_poly.pdbx_seq_one_letter_code
_entity_poly.pdbx_strand_id
1 'polypeptide(L)'
;MNDALVFAINPDEAGQPLAAIVRAHLGPAAEAPLARGGVWLNGSRVANASLRAAEGAQVAVHRPPGGRYAGVDITNVDILYEDVWLIALNKRAGWYSGATPWDTWGNVLAALGRFLALREGQPP
;
A
#
# COMPACT_ATOMS: atom_id res chain seq x y z
N MET A 1 -19.83 -0.35 -0.16
CA MET A 1 -18.94 0.23 0.86
C MET A 1 -17.79 -0.72 1.06
N ASN A 2 -16.57 -0.21 1.13
CA ASN A 2 -15.38 -1.02 1.30
C ASN A 2 -14.92 -0.78 2.74
N ASP A 3 -15.53 -1.51 3.67
CA ASP A 3 -15.34 -1.29 5.09
C ASP A 3 -13.97 -1.85 5.49
N ALA A 4 -13.16 -0.99 6.11
CA ALA A 4 -11.94 -1.44 6.75
C ALA A 4 -12.30 -2.37 7.90
N LEU A 5 -11.52 -3.43 8.11
CA LEU A 5 -11.62 -4.22 9.32
C LEU A 5 -10.89 -3.46 10.42
N VAL A 6 -11.59 -3.18 11.52
CA VAL A 6 -11.09 -2.32 12.60
C VAL A 6 -11.16 -3.07 13.92
N PHE A 7 -10.07 -3.02 14.68
CA PHE A 7 -9.99 -3.58 16.03
C PHE A 7 -9.01 -2.78 16.90
N ALA A 8 -9.17 -2.88 18.22
CA ALA A 8 -8.23 -2.32 19.18
C ALA A 8 -7.24 -3.40 19.63
N ILE A 9 -6.03 -2.98 20.02
CA ILE A 9 -5.01 -3.87 20.53
C ILE A 9 -5.30 -4.20 22.00
N ASN A 10 -5.39 -5.48 22.30
CA ASN A 10 -5.66 -5.96 23.65
C ASN A 10 -4.39 -5.91 24.52
N PRO A 11 -4.52 -5.91 25.87
CA PRO A 11 -3.37 -5.87 26.78
C PRO A 11 -2.36 -6.99 26.53
N ASP A 12 -2.82 -8.20 26.22
CA ASP A 12 -1.96 -9.37 25.97
C ASP A 12 -1.16 -9.27 24.65
N GLU A 13 -1.58 -8.38 23.75
CA GLU A 13 -0.94 -8.11 22.46
C GLU A 13 -0.01 -6.90 22.52
N ALA A 14 -0.09 -6.12 23.59
CA ALA A 14 0.66 -4.89 23.74
C ALA A 14 2.17 -5.15 23.69
N GLY A 15 2.88 -4.28 22.96
CA GLY A 15 4.30 -4.40 22.75
C GLY A 15 4.70 -5.46 21.72
N GLN A 16 3.80 -6.28 21.19
CA GLN A 16 4.13 -7.17 20.07
C GLN A 16 4.28 -6.39 18.75
N PRO A 17 5.03 -6.92 17.76
CA PRO A 17 5.09 -6.32 16.43
C PRO A 17 3.71 -6.29 15.77
N LEU A 18 3.33 -5.15 15.21
CA LEU A 18 2.01 -4.96 14.59
C LEU A 18 1.69 -6.01 13.53
N ALA A 19 2.68 -6.41 12.73
CA ALA A 19 2.51 -7.47 11.74
C ALA A 19 2.08 -8.81 12.35
N ALA A 20 2.60 -9.16 13.53
CA ALA A 20 2.23 -10.40 14.22
C ALA A 20 0.79 -10.35 14.72
N ILE A 21 0.39 -9.21 15.29
CA ILE A 21 -0.99 -8.98 15.76
C ILE A 21 -1.96 -9.08 14.57
N VAL A 22 -1.69 -8.35 13.47
CA VAL A 22 -2.56 -8.39 12.28
C VAL A 22 -2.67 -9.82 11.70
N ARG A 23 -1.59 -10.60 11.69
CA ARG A 23 -1.64 -12.01 11.27
C ARG A 23 -2.47 -12.88 12.21
N ALA A 24 -2.37 -12.67 13.51
CA ALA A 24 -3.17 -13.42 14.49
C ALA A 24 -4.68 -13.18 14.28
N HIS A 25 -5.07 -11.93 13.97
CA HIS A 25 -6.47 -11.56 13.75
C HIS A 25 -7.03 -11.98 12.39
N LEU A 26 -6.23 -11.89 11.32
CA LEU A 26 -6.72 -12.07 9.94
C LEU A 26 -6.25 -13.37 9.28
N GLY A 27 -5.30 -14.10 9.89
CA GLY A 27 -4.66 -15.26 9.30
C GLY A 27 -4.04 -14.94 7.93
N PRO A 28 -4.20 -15.81 6.91
CA PRO A 28 -3.64 -15.60 5.57
C PRO A 28 -4.10 -14.32 4.88
N ALA A 29 -5.26 -13.76 5.25
CA ALA A 29 -5.78 -12.53 4.66
C ALA A 29 -5.01 -11.27 5.11
N ALA A 30 -4.06 -11.40 6.03
CA ALA A 30 -3.18 -10.33 6.50
C ALA A 30 -2.08 -9.97 5.49
N GLU A 31 -1.60 -10.94 4.71
CA GLU A 31 -0.33 -10.79 3.98
C GLU A 31 -0.40 -9.71 2.91
N ALA A 32 -1.47 -9.67 2.11
CA ALA A 32 -1.58 -8.66 1.06
C ALA A 32 -1.69 -7.24 1.63
N PRO A 33 -2.56 -6.92 2.62
CA PRO A 33 -2.55 -5.62 3.27
C PRO A 33 -1.20 -5.26 3.91
N LEU A 34 -0.53 -6.19 4.60
CA LEU A 34 0.78 -5.94 5.19
C LEU A 34 1.84 -5.61 4.13
N ALA A 35 1.87 -6.37 3.04
CA ALA A 35 2.84 -6.17 1.95
C ALA A 35 2.54 -4.92 1.10
N ARG A 36 1.28 -4.53 0.99
CA ARG A 36 0.82 -3.42 0.12
C ARG A 36 0.64 -2.09 0.88
N GLY A 37 0.84 -2.12 2.20
CA GLY A 37 0.72 -0.95 3.08
C GLY A 37 -0.70 -0.63 3.50
N GLY A 38 -1.65 -1.57 3.39
CA GLY A 38 -3.06 -1.40 3.78
C GLY A 38 -3.33 -1.40 5.29
N VAL A 39 -2.28 -1.46 6.13
CA VAL A 39 -2.40 -1.46 7.60
C VAL A 39 -2.17 -0.05 8.16
N TRP A 40 -3.09 0.36 9.02
CA TRP A 40 -3.11 1.67 9.67
C TRP A 40 -3.20 1.51 11.18
N LEU A 41 -2.53 2.39 11.92
CA LEU A 41 -2.53 2.46 13.37
C LEU A 41 -2.90 3.90 13.77
N ASN A 42 -3.93 4.06 14.60
CA ASN A 42 -4.44 5.36 15.05
C ASN A 42 -4.67 6.36 13.90
N GLY A 43 -5.29 5.89 12.81
CA GLY A 43 -5.59 6.73 11.65
C GLY A 43 -4.39 7.08 10.78
N SER A 44 -3.19 6.55 11.05
CA SER A 44 -1.98 6.75 10.24
C SER A 44 -1.53 5.44 9.61
N ARG A 45 -1.16 5.48 8.32
CA ARG A 45 -0.63 4.30 7.63
C ARG A 45 0.71 3.89 8.22
N VAL A 46 0.88 2.60 8.47
CA VAL A 46 2.12 2.05 9.00
C VAL A 46 3.03 1.62 7.85
N ALA A 47 4.20 2.24 7.75
CA ALA A 47 5.25 1.83 6.80
C ALA A 47 6.18 0.76 7.38
N ASN A 48 6.39 0.76 8.70
CA ASN A 48 7.24 -0.21 9.40
C ASN A 48 6.38 -1.26 10.11
N ALA A 49 6.27 -2.44 9.51
CA ALA A 49 5.45 -3.53 10.05
C ALA A 49 6.02 -4.13 11.37
N SER A 50 7.29 -3.85 11.70
CA SER A 50 7.93 -4.22 12.97
C SER A 50 7.65 -3.23 14.11
N LEU A 51 6.91 -2.16 13.85
CA LEU A 51 6.44 -1.24 14.88
C LEU A 51 5.73 -2.01 15.99
N ARG A 52 6.16 -1.81 17.24
CA ARG A 52 5.49 -2.36 18.40
C ARG A 52 4.32 -1.48 18.77
N ALA A 53 3.15 -2.09 18.92
CA ALA A 53 1.93 -1.33 19.09
C ALA A 53 1.51 -1.31 20.57
N ALA A 54 0.96 -0.16 21.00
CA ALA A 54 0.54 0.04 22.38
C ALA A 54 -0.87 -0.54 22.62
N GLU A 55 -1.15 -0.92 23.86
CA GLU A 55 -2.50 -1.25 24.31
C GLU A 55 -3.50 -0.15 23.93
N GLY A 56 -4.70 -0.55 23.50
CA GLY A 56 -5.77 0.38 23.14
C GLY A 56 -5.57 1.12 21.82
N ALA A 57 -4.42 0.98 21.15
CA ALA A 57 -4.22 1.54 19.84
C ALA A 57 -5.20 0.91 18.83
N GLN A 58 -5.75 1.73 17.94
CA GLN A 58 -6.73 1.31 16.95
C GLN A 58 -6.04 0.88 15.67
N VAL A 59 -6.24 -0.37 15.27
CA VAL A 59 -5.77 -0.91 14.00
C VAL A 59 -6.90 -0.87 12.98
N ALA A 60 -6.61 -0.40 11.78
CA ALA A 60 -7.50 -0.51 10.63
C ALA A 60 -6.77 -1.21 9.47
N VAL A 61 -7.39 -2.26 8.92
CA VAL A 61 -6.89 -2.99 7.77
C VAL A 61 -7.79 -2.72 6.57
N HIS A 62 -7.27 -1.95 5.63
CA HIS A 62 -7.95 -1.63 4.38
C HIS A 62 -7.62 -2.67 3.31
N ARG A 63 -8.64 -3.06 2.54
CA ARG A 63 -8.52 -3.97 1.38
C ARG A 63 -9.08 -3.28 0.14
N PRO A 64 -8.68 -3.67 -1.08
CA PRO A 64 -9.25 -3.13 -2.31
C PRO A 64 -10.73 -3.51 -2.48
N PRO A 65 -11.52 -2.67 -3.16
CA PRO A 65 -12.86 -3.04 -3.59
C PRO A 65 -12.81 -4.33 -4.43
N GLY A 66 -13.66 -5.31 -4.10
CA GLY A 66 -13.65 -6.61 -4.76
C GLY A 66 -12.44 -7.51 -4.43
N GLY A 67 -11.62 -7.14 -3.45
CA GLY A 67 -10.55 -7.98 -2.90
C GLY A 67 -9.33 -8.17 -3.83
N ARG A 68 -9.26 -7.45 -4.95
CA ARG A 68 -8.18 -7.57 -5.93
C ARG A 68 -7.26 -6.36 -5.90
N TYR A 69 -5.99 -6.60 -5.63
CA TYR A 69 -4.95 -5.56 -5.75
C TYR A 69 -4.60 -5.35 -7.21
N ALA A 70 -4.57 -4.08 -7.63
CA ALA A 70 -4.15 -3.74 -8.98
C ALA A 70 -2.63 -3.88 -9.12
N GLY A 71 -2.21 -4.51 -10.20
CA GLY A 71 -0.86 -4.32 -10.75
C GLY A 71 -0.90 -3.12 -11.69
N VAL A 72 0.05 -2.20 -11.53
CA VAL A 72 0.30 -1.14 -12.50
C VAL A 72 1.76 -1.26 -12.89
N ASP A 73 1.98 -1.59 -14.15
CA ASP A 73 3.28 -1.68 -14.77
C ASP A 73 3.30 -0.69 -15.93
N ILE A 74 4.28 0.22 -15.90
CA ILE A 74 4.48 1.23 -16.92
C ILE A 74 5.57 0.73 -17.86
N THR A 75 5.33 0.92 -19.14
CA THR A 75 6.27 0.60 -20.22
C THR A 75 6.40 1.78 -21.17
N ASN A 76 7.34 1.73 -22.10
CA ASN A 76 7.53 2.79 -23.10
C ASN A 76 6.26 3.08 -23.92
N VAL A 77 5.38 2.08 -24.13
CA VAL A 77 4.13 2.30 -24.89
C VAL A 77 3.09 3.14 -24.14
N ASP A 78 3.27 3.32 -22.82
CA ASP A 78 2.40 4.15 -22.00
C ASP A 78 2.85 5.61 -21.97
N ILE A 79 4.06 5.94 -22.48
CA ILE A 79 4.59 7.30 -22.57
C ILE A 79 4.12 7.95 -23.87
N LEU A 80 3.32 9.01 -23.76
CA LEU A 80 2.86 9.80 -24.90
C LEU A 80 3.84 10.91 -25.27
N TYR A 81 4.53 11.45 -24.26
CA TYR A 81 5.49 12.52 -24.40
C TYR A 81 6.47 12.51 -23.22
N GLU A 82 7.71 12.88 -23.48
CA GLU A 82 8.77 13.00 -22.47
C GLU A 82 9.78 14.06 -22.91
N ASP A 83 10.16 14.92 -21.98
CA ASP A 83 11.32 15.82 -22.10
C ASP A 83 12.15 15.80 -20.81
N VAL A 84 13.09 16.73 -20.68
CA VAL A 84 13.99 16.81 -19.52
C VAL A 84 13.31 17.24 -18.21
N TRP A 85 12.06 17.70 -18.27
CA TRP A 85 11.31 18.24 -17.14
C TRP A 85 10.04 17.45 -16.81
N LEU A 86 9.38 16.86 -17.81
CA LEU A 86 8.09 16.22 -17.63
C LEU A 86 7.90 14.97 -18.50
N ILE A 87 7.06 14.07 -17.97
CA ILE A 87 6.59 12.86 -18.67
C ILE A 87 5.06 12.91 -18.68
N ALA A 88 4.46 12.72 -19.85
CA ALA A 88 3.03 12.55 -20.03
C ALA A 88 2.70 11.09 -20.35
N LEU A 89 1.83 10.49 -19.55
CA LEU A 89 1.44 9.09 -19.65
C LEU A 89 0.01 8.93 -20.16
N ASN A 90 -0.23 7.92 -20.98
CA ASN A 90 -1.57 7.45 -21.32
C ASN A 90 -2.16 6.62 -20.17
N LYS A 91 -2.76 7.28 -19.18
CA LYS A 91 -3.33 6.57 -18.03
C LYS A 91 -4.57 5.76 -18.41
N ARG A 92 -4.46 4.43 -18.31
CA ARG A 92 -5.58 3.51 -18.57
C ARG A 92 -6.70 3.65 -17.52
N ALA A 93 -7.92 3.28 -17.92
CA ALA A 93 -9.06 3.19 -17.01
C ALA A 93 -8.76 2.14 -15.91
N GLY A 94 -9.19 2.44 -14.68
CA GLY A 94 -8.95 1.57 -13.52
C GLY A 94 -7.60 1.77 -12.82
N TRP A 95 -6.66 2.51 -13.40
CA TRP A 95 -5.41 2.85 -12.73
C TRP A 95 -5.60 3.98 -11.71
N TYR A 96 -5.20 3.76 -10.47
CA TYR A 96 -5.10 4.83 -9.47
C TYR A 96 -3.84 5.66 -9.73
N SER A 97 -3.95 6.99 -9.67
CA SER A 97 -2.80 7.87 -9.90
C SER A 97 -1.78 7.81 -8.76
N GLY A 98 -2.25 7.72 -7.53
CA GLY A 98 -1.41 7.64 -6.32
C GLY A 98 -1.90 6.56 -5.35
N ALA A 99 -1.30 6.54 -4.15
CA ALA A 99 -1.64 5.56 -3.13
C ALA A 99 -3.13 5.61 -2.75
N THR A 100 -3.71 4.44 -2.55
CA THR A 100 -5.08 4.24 -2.04
C THR A 100 -5.02 3.76 -0.60
N PRO A 101 -6.10 3.85 0.21
CA PRO A 101 -6.08 3.39 1.60
C PRO A 101 -5.56 1.97 1.79
N TRP A 102 -5.79 1.07 0.84
CA TRP A 102 -5.34 -0.32 0.87
C TRP A 102 -4.00 -0.59 0.17
N ASP A 103 -3.49 0.31 -0.67
CA ASP A 103 -2.34 0.00 -1.54
C ASP A 103 -1.47 1.22 -1.85
N THR A 104 -0.18 1.10 -1.55
CA THR A 104 0.86 2.10 -1.85
C THR A 104 1.65 1.81 -3.13
N TRP A 105 1.47 0.62 -3.72
CA TRP A 105 2.31 0.11 -4.80
C TRP A 105 1.61 0.04 -6.16
N GLY A 106 0.33 -0.34 -6.16
CA GLY A 106 -0.49 -0.58 -7.36
C GLY A 106 -1.06 0.68 -7.99
N ASN A 107 -0.26 1.74 -8.08
CA ASN A 107 -0.65 3.04 -8.63
C ASN A 107 0.39 3.56 -9.62
N VAL A 108 -0.02 4.51 -10.45
CA VAL A 108 0.78 5.07 -11.55
C VAL A 108 2.06 5.73 -11.03
N LEU A 109 1.99 6.52 -9.96
CA LEU A 109 3.17 7.20 -9.43
C LEU A 109 4.23 6.20 -8.96
N ALA A 110 3.82 5.18 -8.19
CA ALA A 110 4.74 4.14 -7.74
C ALA A 110 5.29 3.31 -8.92
N ALA A 111 4.47 3.01 -9.92
CA ALA A 111 4.89 2.29 -11.12
C ALA A 111 5.88 3.10 -11.96
N LEU A 112 5.66 4.40 -12.12
CA LEU A 112 6.56 5.30 -12.84
C LEU A 112 7.91 5.38 -12.13
N GLY A 113 7.90 5.56 -10.81
CA GLY A 113 9.14 5.59 -10.02
C GLY A 113 9.98 4.33 -10.21
N ARG A 114 9.35 3.14 -10.23
CA ARG A 114 10.05 1.87 -10.51
C ARG A 114 10.57 1.79 -11.94
N PHE A 115 9.76 2.19 -12.92
CA PHE A 115 10.16 2.20 -14.32
C PHE A 115 11.39 3.10 -14.54
N LEU A 116 11.38 4.32 -14.00
CA LEU A 116 12.48 5.26 -14.10
C LEU A 116 13.74 4.74 -13.38
N ALA A 117 13.57 4.19 -12.16
CA ALA A 117 14.69 3.61 -11.42
C ALA A 117 15.38 2.46 -12.19
N LEU A 118 14.60 1.62 -12.86
CA LEU A 118 15.14 0.55 -13.71
C LEU A 118 15.82 1.08 -14.97
N ARG A 119 15.24 2.12 -15.59
CA ARG A 119 15.75 2.73 -16.82
C ARG A 119 17.06 3.49 -16.59
N GLU A 120 17.17 4.19 -15.47
CA GLU A 120 18.25 5.15 -15.19
C GLU A 120 19.27 4.64 -14.18
N GLY A 121 18.99 3.51 -13.52
CA GLY A 121 19.87 2.93 -12.50
C GLY A 121 19.88 3.68 -11.17
N GLN A 122 19.05 4.71 -11.02
CA GLN A 122 18.88 5.49 -9.79
C GLN A 122 17.41 5.87 -9.59
N PRO A 123 16.90 5.91 -8.34
CA PRO A 123 15.56 6.41 -8.09
C PRO A 123 15.46 7.89 -8.49
N PRO A 124 14.31 8.34 -9.02
CA PRO A 124 14.04 9.75 -9.28
C PRO A 124 13.92 10.57 -8.00
#